data_AF-A0A9X2ZE05-F1
#
_entry.id   AF-A0A9X2ZE05-F1
#
_cell.length_a   1.000
_cell.length_b   1.000
_cell.length_c   1.000
_cell.angle_alpha   90.00
_cell.angle_beta   90.00
_cell.angle_gamma   90.00
#
_symmetry.space_group_name_H-M   'P 1'
#
loop_
_entity.id
_entity.type
_entity.pdbx_description
1 polymer ?
#
loop_
_entity_poly.entity_id
_entity_poly.type
_entity_poly.pdbx_seq_one_letter_code
_entity_poly.pdbx_strand_id
1 'polypeptide(L)'
;MTSTATEPTPSAEPDERRYPRPIGMPSAVWVLIAGAVGLTAALTLTIEKIELLIDPAYVPSCSINPVLSCGSVMVTPQASEFGFPNSLLGIVAFSVVVVAGVLAVAKVALPQWFWTGLAIGTLIGTVFVHWLIYQSLYVIGALCPYCMVVWSTTIPLLVVVSSIALRPLAGNGFGRIVYQWRWSLVALWFTGLILLILVRFWNYWSTLI
;
A
#
# COMPACT_ATOMS: atom_id res chain seq x y z
N MET A 1 -7.54 64.94 35.28
CA MET A 1 -7.89 64.17 34.08
C MET A 1 -6.80 63.13 33.86
N THR A 2 -6.98 61.95 34.43
CA THR A 2 -6.07 60.80 34.27
C THR A 2 -6.55 60.03 33.04
N SER A 3 -5.77 60.08 31.96
CA SER A 3 -6.04 59.34 30.73
C SER A 3 -5.67 57.88 30.96
N THR A 4 -6.66 57.01 31.09
CA THR A 4 -6.47 55.57 31.15
C THR A 4 -6.07 55.09 29.75
N ALA A 5 -4.80 54.75 29.55
CA ALA A 5 -4.34 54.12 28.33
C ALA A 5 -4.92 52.70 28.25
N THR A 6 -5.76 52.45 27.25
CA THR A 6 -6.25 51.12 26.89
C THR A 6 -5.08 50.27 26.40
N GLU A 7 -4.73 49.21 27.14
CA GLU A 7 -3.77 48.20 26.66
C GLU A 7 -4.28 47.56 25.36
N PRO A 8 -3.43 47.39 24.34
CA PRO A 8 -3.82 46.70 23.12
C PRO A 8 -4.06 45.22 23.44
N THR A 9 -5.30 44.76 23.24
CA THR A 9 -5.66 43.34 23.27
C THR A 9 -4.70 42.54 22.39
N PRO A 10 -4.06 41.47 22.90
CA PRO A 10 -3.23 40.60 22.07
C PRO A 10 -4.09 40.07 20.93
N SER A 11 -3.78 40.46 19.70
CA SER A 11 -4.38 39.87 18.51
C SER A 11 -4.10 38.36 18.55
N ALA A 12 -5.14 37.55 18.72
CA ALA A 12 -5.03 36.10 18.64
C ALA A 12 -4.41 35.75 17.28
N GLU A 13 -3.13 35.36 17.27
CA GLU A 13 -2.50 34.80 16.08
C GLU A 13 -3.38 33.63 15.60
N PRO A 14 -3.77 33.59 14.31
CA PRO A 14 -4.52 32.47 13.80
C PRO A 14 -3.71 31.20 14.06
N ASP A 15 -4.26 30.29 14.86
CA ASP A 15 -3.63 29.03 15.25
C ASP A 15 -3.17 28.27 13.99
N GLU A 16 -1.89 28.40 13.64
CA GLU A 16 -1.26 27.77 12.47
C GLU A 16 -1.44 26.24 12.44
N ARG A 17 -1.90 25.65 13.55
CA ARG A 17 -2.27 24.23 13.66
C ARG A 17 -3.53 23.84 12.91
N ARG A 18 -4.37 24.79 12.47
CA ARG A 18 -5.67 24.48 11.84
C ARG A 18 -5.63 24.34 10.32
N TYR A 19 -4.61 24.88 9.64
CA TYR A 19 -4.52 24.77 8.18
C TYR A 19 -3.85 23.46 7.75
N PRO A 20 -4.47 22.68 6.83
CA PRO A 20 -3.83 21.51 6.25
C PRO A 20 -2.50 21.91 5.60
N ARG A 21 -1.41 21.24 5.97
CA ARG A 21 -0.09 21.48 5.38
C ARG A 21 0.11 20.55 4.17
N PRO A 22 0.56 21.06 3.01
CA PRO A 22 0.92 20.23 1.88
C PRO A 22 1.97 19.19 2.27
N ILE A 23 1.89 17.99 1.69
CA ILE A 23 2.93 16.96 1.90
C ILE A 23 4.16 17.25 1.04
N GLY A 24 5.31 16.68 1.41
CA GLY A 24 6.56 16.89 0.67
C GLY A 24 6.49 16.24 -0.70
N MET A 25 7.03 16.91 -1.72
CA MET A 25 6.98 16.45 -3.11
C MET A 25 7.46 15.00 -3.31
N PRO A 26 8.55 14.52 -2.67
CA PRO A 26 8.97 13.12 -2.82
C PRO A 26 7.92 12.12 -2.34
N SER A 27 7.25 12.41 -1.22
CA SER A 27 6.19 11.55 -0.69
C SER A 27 4.94 11.58 -1.57
N ALA A 28 4.59 12.74 -2.13
CA ALA A 28 3.46 12.88 -3.05
C ALA A 28 3.66 12.06 -4.33
N VAL A 29 4.84 12.20 -4.95
CA VAL A 29 5.21 11.44 -6.16
C VAL A 29 5.24 9.94 -5.85
N TRP A 30 5.79 9.53 -4.70
CA TRP A 30 5.80 8.13 -4.32
C TRP A 30 4.40 7.54 -4.14
N VAL A 31 3.49 8.25 -3.45
CA VAL A 31 2.09 7.82 -3.28
C VAL A 31 1.42 7.64 -4.64
N LEU A 32 1.63 8.56 -5.58
CA LEU A 32 1.10 8.46 -6.94
C LEU A 32 1.65 7.25 -7.69
N ILE A 33 2.97 7.02 -7.64
CA ILE A 33 3.61 5.87 -8.30
C ILE A 33 3.08 4.56 -7.71
N ALA A 34 3.08 4.43 -6.39
CA ALA A 34 2.59 3.23 -5.72
C ALA A 34 1.12 2.96 -6.04
N GLY A 35 0.28 4.02 -6.06
CA GLY A 35 -1.11 3.95 -6.48
C GLY A 35 -1.26 3.47 -7.93
N ALA A 36 -0.53 4.07 -8.87
CA ALA A 36 -0.64 3.74 -10.29
C ALA A 36 -0.16 2.32 -10.61
N VAL A 37 0.95 1.90 -10.00
CA VAL A 37 1.50 0.54 -10.16
C VAL A 37 0.57 -0.50 -9.56
N GLY A 38 0.07 -0.26 -8.33
CA GLY A 38 -0.89 -1.15 -7.69
C GLY A 38 -2.22 -1.24 -8.43
N LEU A 39 -2.73 -0.11 -8.93
CA LEU A 39 -3.96 -0.05 -9.72
C LEU A 39 -3.81 -0.83 -11.03
N THR A 40 -2.70 -0.62 -11.75
CA THR A 40 -2.41 -1.36 -12.99
C THR A 40 -2.38 -2.86 -12.72
N ALA A 41 -1.66 -3.31 -11.69
CA ALA A 41 -1.60 -4.73 -11.34
C ALA A 41 -2.98 -5.31 -10.98
N ALA A 42 -3.80 -4.58 -10.22
CA ALA A 42 -5.15 -5.01 -9.85
C ALA A 42 -6.12 -5.06 -11.04
N LEU A 43 -6.02 -4.10 -11.96
CA LEU A 43 -6.77 -4.09 -13.22
C LEU A 43 -6.38 -5.29 -14.08
N THR A 44 -5.07 -5.50 -14.29
CA THR A 44 -4.59 -6.64 -15.09
C THR A 44 -5.03 -7.96 -14.47
N LEU A 45 -4.90 -8.15 -13.15
CA LEU A 45 -5.42 -9.34 -12.47
C LEU A 45 -6.91 -9.58 -12.71
N THR A 46 -7.71 -8.51 -12.73
CA THR A 46 -9.14 -8.62 -12.98
C THR A 46 -9.42 -9.04 -14.42
N ILE A 47 -8.69 -8.48 -15.39
CA ILE A 47 -8.79 -8.85 -16.81
C ILE A 47 -8.40 -10.32 -17.00
N GLU A 48 -7.25 -10.73 -16.47
CA GLU A 48 -6.76 -12.11 -16.53
C GLU A 48 -7.76 -13.10 -15.90
N LYS A 49 -8.47 -12.69 -14.85
CA LYS A 49 -9.51 -13.51 -14.22
C LYS A 49 -10.72 -13.67 -15.12
N ILE A 50 -11.12 -12.60 -15.80
CA ILE A 50 -12.27 -12.60 -16.71
C ILE A 50 -11.95 -13.51 -17.91
N GLU A 51 -10.77 -13.37 -18.52
CA GLU A 51 -10.36 -14.24 -19.63
C GLU A 51 -10.35 -15.72 -19.23
N LEU A 52 -9.82 -16.04 -18.03
CA LEU A 52 -9.83 -17.41 -17.51
C LEU A 52 -11.25 -17.94 -17.21
N LEU A 53 -12.20 -17.07 -16.88
CA LEU A 53 -13.60 -17.44 -16.70
C LEU A 53 -14.34 -17.64 -18.02
N ILE A 54 -13.94 -16.95 -19.09
CA ILE A 54 -14.48 -17.08 -20.44
C ILE A 54 -13.96 -18.36 -21.09
N ASP A 55 -12.65 -18.58 -21.01
CA ASP A 55 -11.96 -19.75 -21.55
C ASP A 55 -11.09 -20.41 -20.45
N PRO A 56 -11.53 -21.57 -19.91
CA PRO A 56 -10.74 -22.32 -18.94
C PRO A 56 -9.37 -22.80 -19.45
N ALA A 57 -9.15 -22.84 -20.77
CA ALA A 57 -7.86 -23.17 -21.37
C ALA A 57 -6.92 -21.95 -21.52
N TYR A 58 -7.41 -20.75 -21.20
CA TYR A 58 -6.60 -19.52 -21.22
C TYR A 58 -5.42 -19.63 -20.24
N VAL A 59 -4.23 -19.28 -20.72
CA VAL A 59 -3.02 -19.21 -19.90
C VAL A 59 -2.74 -17.76 -19.57
N PRO A 60 -2.89 -17.34 -18.29
CA PRO A 60 -2.66 -15.96 -17.90
C PRO A 60 -1.25 -15.49 -18.21
N SER A 61 -1.07 -14.23 -18.58
CA SER A 61 0.23 -13.67 -19.00
C SER A 61 1.30 -13.74 -17.90
N CYS A 62 0.86 -13.79 -16.64
CA CYS A 62 1.71 -13.92 -15.46
C CYS A 62 1.89 -15.38 -14.98
N SER A 63 1.45 -16.36 -15.78
CA SER A 63 1.73 -17.79 -15.57
C SER A 63 2.95 -18.20 -16.38
N ILE A 64 4.12 -18.09 -15.76
CA ILE A 64 5.43 -18.27 -16.39
C ILE A 64 5.94 -19.70 -16.20
N ASN A 65 5.73 -20.25 -15.01
CA ASN A 65 6.18 -21.58 -14.64
C ASN A 65 5.30 -22.14 -13.50
N PRO A 66 5.48 -23.40 -13.07
CA PRO A 66 4.64 -24.00 -12.03
C PRO A 66 4.65 -23.26 -10.68
N VAL A 67 5.74 -22.58 -10.34
CA VAL A 67 5.87 -21.77 -9.12
C VAL A 67 5.29 -20.38 -9.32
N LEU A 68 5.57 -19.72 -10.45
CA LEU A 68 5.08 -18.42 -10.83
C LEU A 68 3.84 -18.56 -11.73
N SER A 69 2.71 -18.91 -11.11
CA SER A 69 1.45 -19.20 -11.81
C SER A 69 0.29 -18.41 -11.24
N CYS A 70 -0.26 -17.50 -12.04
CA CYS A 70 -1.47 -16.79 -11.68
C CYS A 70 -2.70 -17.69 -11.78
N GLY A 71 -2.77 -18.54 -12.81
CA GLY A 71 -3.92 -19.41 -13.05
C GLY A 71 -4.23 -20.30 -11.84
N SER A 72 -3.22 -20.95 -11.26
CA SER A 72 -3.41 -21.82 -10.09
C SER A 72 -3.85 -21.06 -8.85
N VAL A 73 -3.40 -19.82 -8.66
CA VAL A 73 -3.81 -18.95 -7.54
C VAL A 73 -5.23 -18.43 -7.73
N MET A 74 -5.57 -18.01 -8.95
CA MET A 74 -6.82 -17.31 -9.24
C MET A 74 -8.05 -18.21 -9.18
N VAL A 75 -7.92 -19.52 -9.39
CA VAL A 75 -9.04 -20.48 -9.27
C VAL A 75 -9.33 -20.89 -7.83
N THR A 76 -8.51 -20.46 -6.86
CA THR A 76 -8.70 -20.83 -5.47
C THR A 76 -9.81 -20.02 -4.78
N PRO A 77 -10.52 -20.59 -3.78
CA PRO A 77 -11.49 -19.85 -2.98
C PRO A 77 -10.91 -18.61 -2.30
N GLN A 78 -9.64 -18.67 -1.89
CA GLN A 78 -8.91 -17.58 -1.25
C GLN A 78 -8.78 -16.35 -2.16
N ALA A 79 -8.81 -16.53 -3.48
CA ALA A 79 -8.80 -15.43 -4.45
C ALA A 79 -10.13 -14.66 -4.49
N SER A 80 -11.18 -15.16 -3.84
CA SER A 80 -12.51 -14.55 -3.75
C SER A 80 -13.12 -14.71 -2.35
N GLU A 81 -12.36 -14.37 -1.31
CA GLU A 81 -12.73 -14.59 0.10
C GLU A 81 -14.05 -13.90 0.47
N PHE A 82 -14.30 -12.70 -0.08
CA PHE A 82 -15.51 -11.93 0.18
C PHE A 82 -16.66 -12.22 -0.80
N GLY A 83 -16.57 -13.32 -1.56
CA GLY A 83 -17.55 -13.70 -2.59
C GLY A 83 -17.34 -13.04 -3.96
N PHE A 84 -16.30 -12.22 -4.11
CA PHE A 84 -15.90 -11.59 -5.37
C PHE A 84 -14.38 -11.55 -5.47
N PRO A 85 -13.79 -11.38 -6.68
CA PRO A 85 -12.34 -11.37 -6.85
C PRO A 85 -11.66 -10.30 -5.99
N ASN A 86 -10.67 -10.71 -5.19
CA ASN A 86 -9.92 -9.79 -4.32
C ASN A 86 -9.24 -8.65 -5.11
N SER A 87 -8.97 -8.86 -6.40
CA SER A 87 -8.43 -7.83 -7.31
C SER A 87 -9.35 -6.59 -7.41
N LEU A 88 -10.66 -6.74 -7.23
CA LEU A 88 -11.61 -5.62 -7.19
C LEU A 88 -11.40 -4.72 -5.96
N LEU A 89 -11.07 -5.30 -4.80
CA LEU A 89 -10.67 -4.51 -3.62
C LEU A 89 -9.42 -3.69 -3.93
N GLY A 90 -8.46 -4.29 -4.64
CA GLY A 90 -7.26 -3.61 -5.11
C GLY A 90 -7.59 -2.41 -6.00
N ILE A 91 -8.48 -2.59 -6.99
CA ILE A 91 -8.89 -1.50 -7.89
C ILE A 91 -9.48 -0.33 -7.09
N VAL A 92 -10.39 -0.60 -6.16
CA VAL A 92 -11.01 0.45 -5.34
C VAL A 92 -9.97 1.16 -4.47
N ALA A 93 -9.16 0.40 -3.73
CA ALA A 93 -8.17 0.95 -2.81
C ALA A 93 -7.09 1.77 -3.54
N PHE A 94 -6.50 1.21 -4.60
CA PHE A 94 -5.44 1.91 -5.35
C PHE A 94 -5.98 3.10 -6.15
N SER A 95 -7.25 3.09 -6.59
CA SER A 95 -7.87 4.28 -7.20
C SER A 95 -7.91 5.46 -6.21
N VAL A 96 -8.26 5.22 -4.95
CA VAL A 96 -8.21 6.26 -3.90
C VAL A 96 -6.78 6.76 -3.69
N VAL A 97 -5.80 5.86 -3.71
CA VAL A 97 -4.37 6.20 -3.58
C VAL A 97 -3.89 7.05 -4.76
N VAL A 98 -4.28 6.72 -6.00
CA VAL A 98 -3.96 7.51 -7.19
C VAL A 98 -4.53 8.91 -7.07
N VAL A 99 -5.82 9.04 -6.72
CA VAL A 99 -6.46 10.35 -6.53
C VAL A 99 -5.74 11.15 -5.44
N ALA A 100 -5.43 10.53 -4.30
CA ALA A 100 -4.65 11.16 -3.23
C ALA A 100 -3.27 11.63 -3.71
N GLY A 101 -2.59 10.81 -4.50
CA GLY A 101 -1.29 11.12 -5.09
C GLY A 101 -1.36 12.30 -6.07
N VAL A 102 -2.34 12.32 -6.98
CA VAL A 102 -2.56 13.43 -7.93
C VAL A 102 -2.81 14.73 -7.18
N LEU A 103 -3.72 14.72 -6.20
CA LEU A 103 -4.04 15.91 -5.38
C LEU A 103 -2.81 16.40 -4.62
N ALA A 104 -2.03 15.48 -4.04
CA ALA A 104 -0.81 15.82 -3.33
C ALA A 104 0.29 16.40 -4.24
N VAL A 105 0.47 15.86 -5.45
CA VAL A 105 1.42 16.38 -6.45
C VAL A 105 0.99 17.77 -6.92
N ALA A 106 -0.33 17.99 -7.06
CA ALA A 106 -0.91 19.30 -7.35
C ALA A 106 -0.85 20.28 -6.16
N LYS A 107 -0.21 19.89 -5.03
CA LYS A 107 -0.08 20.67 -3.79
C LYS A 107 -1.42 21.03 -3.15
N VAL A 108 -2.47 20.25 -3.42
CA VAL A 108 -3.75 20.38 -2.72
C VAL A 108 -3.56 19.90 -1.29
N ALA A 109 -3.88 20.78 -0.34
CA ALA A 109 -3.70 20.51 1.07
C ALA A 109 -4.86 19.64 1.60
N LEU A 110 -4.65 18.33 1.63
CA LEU A 110 -5.63 17.37 2.15
C LEU A 110 -5.68 17.39 3.69
N PRO A 111 -6.87 17.29 4.30
CA PRO A 111 -7.02 17.32 5.75
C PRO A 111 -6.41 16.10 6.43
N GLN A 112 -6.00 16.23 7.69
CA GLN A 112 -5.28 15.16 8.41
C GLN A 112 -6.10 13.87 8.60
N TRP A 113 -7.43 13.98 8.73
CA TRP A 113 -8.31 12.82 8.84
C TRP A 113 -8.25 11.93 7.60
N PHE A 114 -8.05 12.52 6.41
CA PHE A 114 -7.93 11.78 5.16
C PHE A 114 -6.67 10.92 5.17
N TRP A 115 -5.51 11.50 5.54
CA TRP A 115 -4.27 10.76 5.66
C TRP A 115 -4.33 9.67 6.73
N THR A 116 -5.04 9.93 7.83
CA THR A 116 -5.26 8.94 8.89
C THR A 116 -6.13 7.78 8.40
N GLY A 117 -7.23 8.09 7.71
CA GLY A 117 -8.09 7.07 7.08
C GLY A 117 -7.33 6.25 6.04
N LEU A 118 -6.51 6.89 5.21
CA LEU A 118 -5.66 6.20 4.24
C LEU A 118 -4.62 5.30 4.92
N ALA A 119 -4.02 5.74 6.03
CA ALA A 119 -3.09 4.92 6.81
C ALA A 119 -3.78 3.67 7.38
N ILE A 120 -4.96 3.84 7.97
CA ILE A 120 -5.76 2.73 8.52
C ILE A 120 -6.17 1.76 7.41
N GLY A 121 -6.67 2.28 6.28
CA GLY A 121 -7.03 1.44 5.13
C GLY A 121 -5.83 0.66 4.58
N THR A 122 -4.67 1.31 4.46
CA THR A 122 -3.44 0.64 4.00
C THR A 122 -2.92 -0.38 5.01
N LEU A 123 -3.14 -0.16 6.32
CA LEU A 123 -2.78 -1.11 7.38
C LEU A 123 -3.67 -2.36 7.30
N ILE A 124 -4.98 -2.19 7.13
CA ILE A 124 -5.92 -3.30 6.93
C ILE A 124 -5.54 -4.08 5.67
N GLY A 125 -5.29 -3.36 4.56
CA GLY A 125 -4.82 -3.97 3.31
C GLY A 125 -3.51 -4.75 3.49
N THR A 126 -2.58 -4.21 4.27
CA THR A 126 -1.32 -4.87 4.62
C THR A 126 -1.57 -6.19 5.35
N VAL A 127 -2.42 -6.20 6.38
CA VAL A 127 -2.77 -7.43 7.12
C VAL A 127 -3.40 -8.47 6.20
N PHE A 128 -4.35 -8.04 5.36
CA PHE A 128 -5.01 -8.92 4.41
C PHE A 128 -4.03 -9.53 3.40
N VAL A 129 -3.12 -8.71 2.88
CA VAL A 129 -2.05 -9.15 1.99
C VAL A 129 -1.13 -10.17 2.66
N HIS A 130 -0.73 -9.97 3.92
CA HIS A 130 0.06 -10.96 4.69
C HIS A 130 -0.63 -12.32 4.77
N TRP A 131 -1.94 -12.31 4.98
CA TRP A 131 -2.72 -13.54 4.96
C TRP A 131 -2.71 -14.20 3.57
N LEU A 132 -2.91 -13.44 2.49
CA LEU A 132 -2.85 -13.98 1.12
C LEU A 132 -1.47 -14.54 0.73
N ILE A 133 -0.40 -13.94 1.25
CA ILE A 133 0.98 -14.41 1.06
C ILE A 133 1.15 -15.77 1.72
N TYR A 134 0.67 -15.90 2.96
CA TYR A 134 0.70 -17.17 3.67
C TYR A 134 -0.08 -18.25 2.90
N GLN A 135 -1.27 -17.92 2.39
CA GLN A 135 -2.04 -18.84 1.55
C GLN A 135 -1.26 -19.24 0.29
N SER A 136 -0.65 -18.28 -0.40
CA SER A 136 0.12 -18.52 -1.63
C SER A 136 1.32 -19.44 -1.38
N LEU A 137 2.10 -19.19 -0.32
CA LEU A 137 3.32 -19.94 0.00
C LEU A 137 3.04 -21.33 0.57
N TYR A 138 2.12 -21.44 1.53
CA TYR A 138 2.00 -22.64 2.36
C TYR A 138 0.78 -23.49 2.04
N VAL A 139 -0.24 -22.94 1.39
CA VAL A 139 -1.48 -23.65 1.06
C VAL A 139 -1.53 -23.97 -0.44
N ILE A 140 -1.37 -22.96 -1.29
CA ILE A 140 -1.48 -23.11 -2.75
C ILE A 140 -0.17 -23.66 -3.33
N GLY A 141 0.98 -23.20 -2.83
CA GLY A 141 2.28 -23.58 -3.36
C GLY A 141 2.57 -22.94 -4.72
N ALA A 142 2.00 -21.77 -4.99
CA ALA A 142 2.26 -20.98 -6.19
C ALA A 142 2.19 -19.49 -5.86
N LEU A 143 2.88 -18.69 -6.67
CA LEU A 143 2.99 -17.26 -6.52
C LEU A 143 2.54 -16.57 -7.80
N CYS A 144 1.75 -15.53 -7.66
CA CYS A 144 1.26 -14.73 -8.78
C CYS A 144 2.10 -13.45 -8.92
N PRO A 145 2.82 -13.21 -10.04
CA PRO A 145 3.62 -12.00 -10.24
C PRO A 145 2.84 -10.68 -10.10
N TYR A 146 1.57 -10.61 -10.50
CA TYR A 146 0.79 -9.38 -10.29
C TYR A 146 0.36 -9.18 -8.85
N CYS A 147 -0.03 -10.24 -8.13
CA CYS A 147 -0.15 -10.17 -6.67
C CYS A 147 1.19 -9.75 -6.07
N MET A 148 2.30 -10.15 -6.69
CA MET A 148 3.62 -9.76 -6.25
C MET A 148 3.91 -8.25 -6.42
N VAL A 149 3.21 -7.57 -7.31
CA VAL A 149 3.30 -6.12 -7.46
C VAL A 149 2.42 -5.42 -6.42
N VAL A 150 1.25 -6.00 -6.12
CA VAL A 150 0.30 -5.42 -5.15
C VAL A 150 0.88 -5.37 -3.73
N TRP A 151 1.36 -6.48 -3.19
CA TRP A 151 1.98 -6.47 -1.85
C TRP A 151 3.27 -5.64 -1.77
N SER A 152 4.09 -5.59 -2.82
CA SER A 152 5.35 -4.85 -2.84
C SER A 152 5.13 -3.34 -2.90
N THR A 153 4.00 -2.88 -3.42
CA THR A 153 3.58 -1.47 -3.34
C THR A 153 2.85 -1.14 -2.05
N THR A 154 2.09 -2.08 -1.49
CA THR A 154 1.29 -1.88 -0.27
C THR A 154 2.15 -1.59 0.97
N ILE A 155 3.25 -2.33 1.19
CA ILE A 155 4.09 -2.15 2.40
C ILE A 155 4.81 -0.77 2.42
N PRO A 156 5.50 -0.34 1.35
CA PRO A 156 6.08 1.00 1.32
C PRO A 156 5.03 2.10 1.40
N LEU A 157 3.84 1.89 0.81
CA LEU A 157 2.74 2.83 0.89
C LEU A 157 2.27 3.01 2.34
N LEU A 158 2.11 1.93 3.10
CA LEU A 158 1.78 1.98 4.53
C LEU A 158 2.78 2.85 5.28
N VAL A 159 4.08 2.65 5.03
CA VAL A 159 5.14 3.39 5.67
C VAL A 159 5.09 4.89 5.35
N VAL A 160 4.93 5.24 4.08
CA VAL A 160 4.88 6.65 3.66
C VAL A 160 3.62 7.33 4.19
N VAL A 161 2.45 6.71 4.02
CA VAL A 161 1.17 7.27 4.47
C VAL A 161 1.12 7.37 5.99
N SER A 162 1.61 6.37 6.73
CA SER A 162 1.69 6.42 8.19
C SER A 162 2.61 7.55 8.66
N SER A 163 3.72 7.78 7.97
CA SER A 163 4.63 8.89 8.29
C SER A 163 3.99 10.26 8.08
N ILE A 164 3.01 10.38 7.18
CA ILE A 164 2.21 11.59 6.96
C ILE A 164 1.12 11.71 8.03
N ALA A 165 0.39 10.63 8.30
CA ALA A 165 -0.67 10.57 9.29
C ALA A 165 -0.18 10.84 10.73
N LEU A 166 1.05 10.44 11.06
CA LEU A 166 1.64 10.61 12.39
C LEU A 166 2.42 11.92 12.58
N ARG A 167 2.49 12.81 11.57
CA ARG A 167 3.18 14.12 11.68
C ARG A 167 2.76 14.95 12.91
N PRO A 168 1.47 15.04 13.29
CA PRO A 168 1.06 15.80 14.48
C PRO A 168 1.64 15.23 15.78
N LEU A 169 2.00 13.95 15.79
CA LEU A 169 2.55 13.21 16.93
C LEU A 169 4.09 13.13 16.87
N ALA A 170 4.75 13.83 15.94
CA ALA A 170 6.21 13.77 15.75
C ALA A 170 7.02 14.29 16.95
N GLY A 171 6.38 14.93 17.93
CA GLY A 171 6.96 15.28 19.23
C GLY A 171 7.16 14.08 20.17
N ASN A 172 6.47 12.96 19.93
CA ASN A 172 6.62 11.74 20.72
C ASN A 172 7.82 10.92 20.21
N GLY A 173 8.70 10.46 21.12
CA GLY A 173 9.91 9.70 20.77
C GLY A 173 9.65 8.46 19.89
N PHE A 174 8.49 7.83 20.07
CA PHE A 174 8.03 6.71 19.25
C PHE A 174 7.86 7.07 17.76
N GLY A 175 7.26 8.22 17.45
CA GLY A 175 7.06 8.67 16.06
C GLY A 175 8.38 8.97 15.35
N ARG A 176 9.39 9.45 16.10
CA ARG A 176 10.72 9.73 15.57
C ARG A 176 11.50 8.46 15.23
N ILE A 177 11.44 7.44 16.11
CA ILE A 177 12.06 6.12 15.88
C ILE A 177 11.45 5.46 14.64
N VAL A 178 10.11 5.44 14.55
CA VAL A 178 9.41 4.86 13.39
C VAL A 178 9.81 5.57 12.10
N TYR A 179 9.90 6.90 12.09
CA TYR A 179 10.33 7.66 10.91
C TYR A 179 11.77 7.35 10.49
N GLN A 180 12.67 7.15 11.44
CA GLN A 180 14.09 6.87 11.19
C GLN A 180 14.30 5.43 10.69
N TRP A 181 13.61 4.46 11.28
CA TRP A 181 13.75 3.04 10.96
C TRP A 181 12.85 2.56 9.81
N ARG A 182 11.98 3.42 9.29
CA ARG A 182 10.94 3.04 8.33
C ARG A 182 11.47 2.28 7.11
N TRP A 183 12.59 2.70 6.53
CA TRP A 183 13.18 2.05 5.36
C TRP A 183 13.91 0.77 5.74
N SER A 184 14.50 0.71 6.93
CA SER A 184 15.07 -0.50 7.50
C SER A 184 14.00 -1.57 7.73
N LEU A 185 12.81 -1.19 8.20
CA LEU A 185 11.68 -2.10 8.38
C LEU A 185 11.17 -2.63 7.03
N VAL A 186 11.06 -1.78 6.02
CA VAL A 186 10.68 -2.20 4.65
C VAL A 186 11.72 -3.16 4.08
N ALA A 187 13.01 -2.82 4.19
CA ALA A 187 14.10 -3.67 3.71
C ALA A 187 14.11 -5.03 4.43
N LEU A 188 14.03 -5.04 5.76
CA LEU A 188 13.95 -6.26 6.57
C LEU A 188 12.77 -7.13 6.13
N TRP A 189 11.61 -6.51 5.90
CA TRP A 189 10.41 -7.21 5.46
C TRP A 189 10.60 -7.87 4.09
N PHE A 190 11.13 -7.12 3.11
CA PHE A 190 11.44 -7.68 1.77
C PHE A 190 12.48 -8.78 1.84
N THR A 191 13.55 -8.61 2.63
CA THR A 191 14.57 -9.63 2.82
C THR A 191 13.97 -10.89 3.43
N GLY A 192 13.21 -10.76 4.52
CA GLY A 192 12.55 -11.90 5.16
C GLY A 192 11.62 -12.61 4.19
N LEU A 193 10.83 -11.85 3.43
CA LEU A 193 9.92 -12.42 2.46
C LEU A 193 10.63 -13.16 1.30
N ILE A 194 11.67 -12.58 0.73
CA ILE A 194 12.46 -13.21 -0.33
C ILE A 194 13.08 -14.50 0.19
N LEU A 195 13.62 -14.50 1.43
CA LEU A 195 14.15 -15.71 2.06
C LEU A 195 13.07 -16.77 2.23
N LEU A 196 11.86 -16.41 2.67
CA LEU A 196 10.73 -17.34 2.78
C LEU A 196 10.37 -17.97 1.42
N ILE A 197 10.32 -17.16 0.35
CA ILE A 197 10.08 -17.65 -1.02
C ILE A 197 11.19 -18.61 -1.46
N LEU A 198 12.45 -18.23 -1.29
CA LEU A 198 13.60 -19.04 -1.69
C LEU A 198 13.64 -20.38 -0.95
N VAL A 199 13.44 -20.37 0.36
CA VAL A 199 13.42 -21.58 1.19
C VAL A 199 12.23 -22.47 0.80
N ARG A 200 11.05 -21.88 0.62
CA ARG A 200 9.82 -22.65 0.31
C ARG A 200 9.91 -23.38 -1.03
N PHE A 201 10.51 -22.75 -2.04
CA PHE A 201 10.62 -23.26 -3.41
C PHE A 201 12.01 -23.80 -3.75
N TRP A 202 12.87 -24.02 -2.74
CA TRP A 202 14.28 -24.41 -2.94
C TRP A 202 14.45 -25.61 -3.85
N ASN A 203 13.64 -26.67 -3.64
CA ASN A 203 13.69 -27.89 -4.45
C ASN A 203 13.42 -27.63 -5.94
N TYR A 204 12.59 -26.64 -6.27
CA TYR A 204 12.35 -26.26 -7.66
C TYR A 204 13.55 -25.49 -8.23
N TRP A 205 14.06 -24.50 -7.50
CA TRP A 205 15.22 -23.72 -7.95
C TRP A 205 16.48 -24.57 -8.14
N SER A 206 16.71 -25.56 -7.29
CA SER A 206 17.85 -26.48 -7.41
C SER A 206 17.79 -27.38 -8.65
N THR A 207 16.63 -27.52 -9.29
CA THR A 207 16.52 -28.29 -10.55
C THR A 207 16.86 -27.46 -11.79
N LEU A 208 17.02 -26.14 -11.64
CA LEU A 208 17.35 -25.21 -12.73
C LEU A 208 18.85 -24.87 -12.80
N ILE A 209 19.65 -25.36 -11.84
CA ILE A 209 21.11 -25.24 -11.76
C ILE A 209 21.71 -26.59 -12.12
#